data_AF-M6VEW1-F1
#
_entry.id   AF-M6VEW1-F1
#
_cell.length_a   1.000
_cell.length_b   1.000
_cell.length_c   1.000
_cell.angle_alpha   90.00
_cell.angle_beta   90.00
_cell.angle_gamma   90.00
#
_symmetry.space_group_name_H-M   'P 1'
#
loop_
_entity.id
_entity.type
_entity.pdbx_description
1 polymer ?
#
loop_
_entity_poly.entity_id
_entity_poly.type
_entity_poly.pdbx_seq_one_letter_code
_entity_poly.pdbx_strand_id
1 'polypeptide(L)'
;MSQITGLFSDLKTSFNNLSQSIQSFLDTIDMITSFLKILFSIVPLDLFLVLIFSLILVFLFNTISPVTNRLNYTLSVLIVSILRGFFHKSISQTWNFGPVFLTAIYLLIPAYSVLLFRFVFSSFKKFYEKKAGTRPEGFRKRSDEHPKIVSQFDGQRLRGTSFYG
;
A
#
# COMPACT_ATOMS: atom_id res chain seq x y z
N MET A 1 18.15 -68.49 -28.96
CA MET A 1 17.07 -67.51 -29.21
C MET A 1 16.56 -66.81 -27.94
N SER A 2 16.73 -67.34 -26.72
CA SER A 2 16.16 -66.77 -25.47
C SER A 2 16.75 -65.40 -25.03
N GLN A 3 18.07 -65.17 -25.11
CA GLN A 3 18.69 -63.95 -24.58
C GLN A 3 18.33 -62.66 -25.33
N ILE A 4 18.20 -62.73 -26.66
CA ILE A 4 17.83 -61.57 -27.49
C ILE A 4 16.37 -61.18 -27.20
N THR A 5 15.47 -62.17 -27.04
CA THR A 5 14.07 -61.92 -26.67
C THR A 5 13.95 -61.31 -25.27
N GLY A 6 14.79 -61.74 -24.32
CA GLY A 6 14.90 -61.11 -22.99
C GLY A 6 15.34 -59.66 -23.07
N LEU A 7 16.39 -59.36 -23.84
CA LEU A 7 16.84 -57.98 -24.09
C LEU A 7 15.73 -57.10 -24.69
N PHE A 8 15.00 -57.58 -25.70
CA PHE A 8 13.89 -56.82 -26.29
C PHE A 8 12.73 -56.60 -25.29
N SER A 9 12.46 -57.58 -24.42
CA SER A 9 11.46 -57.44 -23.35
C SER A 9 11.86 -56.38 -22.32
N ASP A 10 13.13 -56.37 -21.90
CA ASP A 10 13.66 -55.40 -20.95
C ASP A 10 13.72 -53.98 -21.53
N LEU A 11 14.06 -53.87 -22.82
CA LEU A 11 14.08 -52.60 -23.55
C LEU A 11 12.66 -52.03 -23.70
N LYS A 12 11.68 -52.90 -24.00
CA LYS A 12 10.27 -52.51 -24.07
C LYS A 12 9.75 -52.07 -22.69
N THR A 13 10.11 -52.78 -21.64
CA THR A 13 9.74 -52.42 -20.26
C THR A 13 10.35 -51.08 -19.85
N SER A 14 11.63 -50.86 -20.17
CA SER A 14 12.32 -49.60 -19.88
C SER A 14 11.74 -48.43 -20.68
N PHE A 15 11.38 -48.64 -21.95
CA PHE A 15 10.73 -47.63 -22.77
C PHE A 15 9.34 -47.25 -22.21
N ASN A 16 8.55 -48.25 -21.79
CA ASN A 16 7.25 -48.00 -21.18
C ASN A 16 7.38 -47.22 -19.86
N ASN A 17 8.32 -47.60 -19.00
CA ASN A 17 8.58 -46.89 -17.74
C ASN A 17 9.06 -45.46 -17.99
N LEU A 18 9.92 -45.24 -18.99
CA LEU A 18 10.36 -43.91 -19.40
C LEU A 18 9.19 -43.07 -19.91
N SER A 19 8.34 -43.63 -20.77
CA SER A 19 7.17 -42.94 -21.29
C SER A 19 6.21 -42.54 -20.16
N GLN A 20 6.00 -43.42 -19.18
CA GLN A 20 5.17 -43.13 -18.01
C GLN A 20 5.80 -42.05 -17.11
N SER A 21 7.12 -42.08 -16.94
CA SER A 21 7.86 -41.07 -16.18
C SER A 21 7.80 -39.69 -16.86
N ILE A 22 7.97 -39.64 -18.19
CA ILE A 22 7.81 -38.42 -18.98
C ILE A 22 6.39 -37.88 -18.83
N GLN A 23 5.37 -38.74 -18.93
CA GLN A 23 3.99 -38.30 -18.79
C GLN A 23 3.72 -37.75 -17.39
N SER A 24 4.18 -38.45 -16.35
CA SER A 24 4.04 -37.99 -14.96
C SER A 24 4.75 -36.65 -14.71
N PHE A 25 5.91 -36.45 -15.36
CA PHE A 25 6.63 -35.18 -15.34
C PHE A 25 5.83 -34.07 -16.02
N LEU A 26 5.28 -34.32 -17.20
CA LEU A 26 4.43 -33.36 -17.92
C LEU A 26 3.19 -32.99 -17.09
N ASP A 27 2.51 -33.97 -16.51
CA ASP A 27 1.35 -33.74 -15.64
C ASP A 27 1.73 -32.88 -14.41
N THR A 28 2.93 -33.10 -13.86
CA THR A 28 3.47 -32.29 -12.76
C THR A 28 3.74 -30.85 -13.21
N ILE A 29 4.33 -30.66 -14.39
CA ILE A 29 4.56 -29.33 -14.97
C ILE A 29 3.24 -28.61 -15.24
N ASP A 30 2.21 -29.31 -15.72
CA ASP A 30 0.88 -28.74 -15.93
C ASP A 30 0.22 -28.32 -14.61
N MET A 31 0.38 -29.12 -13.55
CA MET A 31 -0.08 -28.77 -12.21
C MET A 31 0.65 -27.52 -11.67
N ILE A 32 1.97 -27.46 -11.81
CA ILE A 32 2.79 -26.31 -11.43
C ILE A 32 2.36 -25.06 -12.22
N THR A 33 2.17 -25.20 -13.53
CA THR A 33 1.76 -24.09 -14.40
C THR A 33 0.38 -23.58 -14.02
N SER A 34 -0.54 -24.46 -13.68
CA SER A 34 -1.88 -24.10 -13.21
C SER A 34 -1.83 -23.36 -11.88
N PHE A 35 -1.02 -23.84 -10.93
CA PHE A 35 -0.78 -23.13 -9.67
C PHE A 35 -0.16 -21.76 -9.89
N LEU A 36 0.87 -21.65 -10.73
CA LEU A 36 1.52 -20.38 -11.06
C LEU A 36 0.54 -19.41 -11.73
N LYS A 37 -0.35 -19.89 -12.61
CA LYS A 37 -1.42 -19.05 -13.20
C LYS A 37 -2.33 -18.48 -12.12
N ILE A 38 -2.74 -19.28 -11.12
CA ILE A 38 -3.57 -18.81 -10.00
C ILE A 38 -2.80 -17.78 -9.15
N LEU A 39 -1.54 -18.08 -8.82
CA LEU A 39 -0.69 -17.20 -8.02
C LEU A 39 -0.45 -15.84 -8.72
N PHE A 40 -0.13 -15.86 -10.01
CA PHE A 40 0.06 -14.65 -10.80
C PHE A 40 -1.25 -13.96 -11.22
N SER A 41 -2.40 -14.60 -11.04
CA SER A 41 -3.71 -13.95 -11.15
C SER A 41 -3.99 -13.03 -9.97
N ILE A 42 -3.43 -13.32 -8.78
CA ILE A 42 -3.59 -12.49 -7.58
C ILE A 42 -2.57 -11.35 -7.58
N VAL A 43 -1.31 -11.67 -7.91
CA VAL A 43 -0.23 -10.69 -8.00
C VAL A 43 0.25 -10.61 -9.45
N PRO A 44 0.11 -9.47 -10.14
CA PRO A 44 0.57 -9.34 -11.51
C PRO A 44 2.05 -9.71 -11.62
N LEU A 45 2.39 -10.59 -12.56
CA LEU A 45 3.77 -11.05 -12.76
C LEU A 45 4.74 -9.88 -12.99
N ASP A 46 4.27 -8.83 -13.66
CA ASP A 46 5.00 -7.56 -13.83
C ASP A 46 5.43 -6.92 -12.50
N LEU A 47 4.54 -6.94 -11.50
CA LEU A 47 4.78 -6.37 -10.17
C LEU A 47 5.84 -7.18 -9.43
N PHE A 48 5.78 -8.52 -9.54
CA PHE A 48 6.76 -9.42 -8.97
C PHE A 48 8.15 -9.23 -9.57
N LEU A 49 8.24 -9.08 -10.91
CA LEU A 49 9.51 -8.80 -11.59
C LEU A 49 10.12 -7.47 -11.11
N VAL A 50 9.34 -6.38 -11.12
CA VAL A 50 9.83 -5.08 -10.67
C VAL A 50 10.30 -5.16 -9.22
N LEU A 51 9.58 -5.88 -8.36
CA LEU A 51 9.95 -6.08 -6.97
C LEU A 51 11.30 -6.80 -6.82
N ILE A 52 11.51 -7.93 -7.50
CA ILE A 52 12.71 -8.74 -7.32
C ILE A 52 13.97 -8.00 -7.79
N PHE A 53 13.89 -7.32 -8.95
CA PHE A 53 14.99 -6.52 -9.47
C PHE A 53 15.27 -5.30 -8.59
N SER A 54 14.21 -4.68 -8.05
CA SER A 54 14.38 -3.58 -7.12
C SER A 54 15.07 -4.03 -5.85
N LEU A 55 14.76 -5.22 -5.33
CA LEU A 55 15.37 -5.75 -4.12
C LEU A 55 16.89 -5.95 -4.27
N ILE A 56 17.33 -6.43 -5.44
CA ILE A 56 18.76 -6.55 -5.78
C ILE A 56 19.43 -5.17 -5.77
N LEU A 57 18.83 -4.17 -6.40
CA LEU A 57 19.36 -2.80 -6.40
C LEU A 57 19.37 -2.18 -5.01
N VAL A 58 18.35 -2.42 -4.19
CA VAL A 58 18.30 -1.93 -2.81
C VAL A 58 19.44 -2.52 -2.00
N PHE A 59 19.68 -3.83 -2.14
CA PHE A 59 20.80 -4.49 -1.49
C PHE A 59 22.14 -3.86 -1.89
N LEU A 60 22.34 -3.59 -3.18
CA LEU A 60 23.54 -2.90 -3.67
C LEU A 60 23.66 -1.47 -3.13
N PHE A 61 22.60 -0.67 -3.19
CA PHE A 61 22.62 0.72 -2.71
C PHE A 61 22.80 0.81 -1.20
N ASN A 62 22.19 -0.10 -0.43
CA ASN A 62 22.36 -0.18 1.01
C ASN A 62 23.78 -0.56 1.43
N THR A 63 24.56 -1.20 0.55
CA THR A 63 25.98 -1.47 0.78
C THR A 63 26.82 -0.18 0.72
N ILE A 64 26.42 0.79 -0.10
CA ILE A 64 27.12 2.07 -0.28
C ILE A 64 26.61 3.12 0.72
N SER A 65 25.29 3.20 0.92
CA SER A 65 24.65 4.16 1.82
C SER A 65 23.54 3.50 2.65
N PRO A 66 23.87 2.89 3.80
CA PRO A 66 22.91 2.13 4.59
C PRO A 66 21.87 3.00 5.31
N VAL A 67 22.19 4.27 5.58
CA VAL A 67 21.36 5.19 6.39
C VAL A 67 20.13 5.71 5.61
N THR A 68 20.12 5.55 4.28
CA THR A 68 19.08 6.07 3.38
C THR A 68 18.18 4.97 2.80
N ASN A 69 17.95 3.87 3.53
CA ASN A 69 17.25 2.67 3.04
C ASN A 69 15.90 2.96 2.33
N ARG A 70 15.10 3.90 2.82
CA ARG A 70 13.83 4.29 2.15
C ARG A 70 14.04 5.00 0.81
N LEU A 71 15.03 5.89 0.72
CA LEU A 71 15.36 6.56 -0.53
C LEU A 71 15.97 5.57 -1.52
N ASN A 72 16.83 4.66 -1.05
CA ASN A 72 17.40 3.59 -1.86
C ASN A 72 16.29 2.71 -2.45
N TYR A 73 15.28 2.34 -1.65
CA TYR A 73 14.10 1.63 -2.13
C TYR A 73 13.35 2.39 -3.22
N THR A 74 13.04 3.67 -3.00
CA THR A 74 12.37 4.49 -4.01
C THR A 74 13.19 4.59 -5.29
N LEU A 75 14.50 4.81 -5.18
CA LEU A 75 15.41 4.92 -6.33
C LEU A 75 15.46 3.61 -7.11
N SER A 76 15.58 2.47 -6.42
CA SER A 76 15.59 1.15 -7.04
C SER A 76 14.28 0.87 -7.80
N VAL A 77 13.12 1.12 -7.17
CA VAL A 77 11.82 0.96 -7.83
C VAL A 77 11.70 1.87 -9.05
N LEU A 78 12.17 3.11 -8.95
CA LEU A 78 12.14 4.08 -10.06
C LEU A 78 13.04 3.63 -11.23
N ILE A 79 14.28 3.24 -10.93
CA ILE A 79 15.25 2.77 -11.93
C ILE A 79 14.71 1.55 -12.66
N VAL A 80 14.23 0.54 -11.92
CA VAL A 80 13.68 -0.69 -12.53
C VAL A 80 12.45 -0.40 -13.36
N SER A 81 11.57 0.51 -12.91
CA SER A 81 10.39 0.92 -13.65
C SER A 81 10.75 1.64 -14.97
N ILE A 82 11.74 2.53 -14.94
CA ILE A 82 12.25 3.21 -16.15
C ILE A 82 12.87 2.19 -17.11
N LEU A 83 13.71 1.29 -16.60
CA LEU A 83 14.37 0.26 -17.39
C LEU A 83 13.35 -0.67 -18.05
N ARG A 84 12.29 -1.06 -17.32
CA ARG A 84 11.15 -1.82 -17.85
C ARG A 84 10.44 -1.06 -18.96
N GLY A 85 10.12 0.22 -18.74
CA GLY A 85 9.48 1.06 -19.76
C GLY A 85 10.33 1.16 -21.03
N PHE A 86 11.65 1.27 -20.87
CA PHE A 86 12.60 1.28 -21.97
C PHE A 86 12.63 -0.04 -22.75
N PHE A 87 12.75 -1.18 -22.06
CA PHE A 87 12.70 -2.50 -22.71
C PHE A 87 11.36 -2.77 -23.39
N HIS A 88 10.26 -2.39 -22.76
CA HIS A 88 8.93 -2.54 -23.35
C HIS A 88 8.79 -1.73 -24.63
N LYS A 89 9.28 -0.47 -24.65
CA LYS A 89 9.32 0.35 -25.86
C LYS A 89 10.18 -0.28 -26.96
N SER A 90 11.36 -0.81 -26.61
CA SER A 90 12.26 -1.43 -27.58
C SER A 90 11.65 -2.67 -28.25
N ILE A 91 10.84 -3.44 -27.52
CA ILE A 91 10.21 -4.66 -28.05
C ILE A 91 8.87 -4.37 -28.75
N SER A 92 8.01 -3.55 -28.14
CA SER A 92 6.63 -3.35 -28.58
C SER A 92 6.42 -2.09 -29.43
N GLN A 93 7.43 -1.23 -29.56
CA GLN A 93 7.37 0.10 -30.20
C GLN A 93 6.31 1.05 -29.61
N THR A 94 5.65 0.69 -28.52
CA THR A 94 4.63 1.51 -27.85
C THR A 94 5.10 1.96 -26.47
N TRP A 95 4.66 3.15 -26.08
CA TRP A 95 4.96 3.69 -24.76
C TRP A 95 3.90 3.24 -23.76
N ASN A 96 4.29 2.35 -22.84
CA ASN A 96 3.37 1.79 -21.85
C ASN A 96 3.54 2.45 -20.47
N PHE A 97 3.36 3.77 -20.41
CA PHE A 97 3.60 4.56 -19.19
C PHE A 97 2.61 4.26 -18.06
N GLY A 98 1.34 4.00 -18.39
CA GLY A 98 0.29 3.80 -17.39
C GLY A 98 0.55 2.61 -16.46
N PRO A 99 0.72 1.39 -16.99
CA PRO A 99 1.06 0.20 -16.22
C PRO A 99 2.39 0.32 -15.48
N VAL A 100 3.41 0.96 -16.08
CA VAL A 100 4.71 1.18 -15.43
C VAL A 100 4.55 2.08 -14.20
N PHE A 101 3.82 3.19 -14.34
CA PHE A 101 3.57 4.11 -13.24
C PHE A 101 2.69 3.49 -12.14
N LEU A 102 1.63 2.77 -12.52
CA LEU A 102 0.77 2.06 -11.57
C LEU A 102 1.56 1.00 -10.79
N THR A 103 2.45 0.23 -11.44
CA THR A 103 3.28 -0.75 -10.73
C THR A 103 4.22 -0.11 -9.72
N ALA A 104 4.81 1.05 -10.05
CA ALA A 104 5.65 1.79 -9.11
C ALA A 104 4.85 2.30 -7.90
N ILE A 105 3.68 2.91 -8.15
CA ILE A 105 2.78 3.36 -7.08
C ILE A 105 2.35 2.19 -6.19
N TYR A 106 1.96 1.06 -6.77
CA TYR A 106 1.47 -0.09 -6.03
C TYR A 106 2.53 -0.68 -5.09
N LEU A 107 3.81 -0.61 -5.47
CA LEU A 107 4.94 -0.99 -4.62
C LEU A 107 5.26 0.03 -3.53
N LEU A 108 5.16 1.32 -3.85
CA LEU A 108 5.47 2.40 -2.92
C LEU A 108 4.37 2.60 -1.87
N ILE A 109 3.09 2.34 -2.19
CA ILE A 109 1.97 2.53 -1.26
C ILE A 109 2.18 1.75 0.06
N PRO A 110 2.47 0.44 0.08
CA PRO A 110 2.73 -0.28 1.33
C PRO A 110 3.91 0.30 2.11
N ALA A 111 5.00 0.63 1.42
CA ALA A 111 6.23 1.16 2.02
C ALA A 111 6.03 2.53 2.68
N TYR A 112 5.15 3.36 2.13
CA TYR A 112 4.85 4.71 2.63
C TYR A 112 3.46 4.84 3.28
N SER A 113 2.76 3.72 3.49
CA SER A 113 1.37 3.66 3.96
C SER A 113 1.14 4.45 5.24
N VAL A 114 2.04 4.31 6.22
CA VAL A 114 1.96 5.01 7.52
C VAL A 114 2.08 6.53 7.36
N LEU A 115 2.96 6.99 6.46
CA LEU A 115 3.16 8.41 6.16
C LEU A 115 1.96 8.98 5.40
N LEU A 116 1.48 8.25 4.39
CA LEU A 116 0.27 8.60 3.63
C LEU A 116 -0.94 8.67 4.55
N PHE A 117 -1.14 7.70 5.43
CA PHE A 117 -2.24 7.69 6.38
C PHE A 117 -2.22 8.91 7.31
N ARG A 118 -1.05 9.25 7.89
CA ARG A 118 -0.90 10.47 8.70
C ARG A 118 -1.21 11.73 7.91
N PHE A 119 -0.73 11.82 6.67
CA PHE A 119 -0.94 12.98 5.82
C PHE A 119 -2.42 13.16 5.45
N VAL A 120 -3.07 12.08 5.05
CA VAL A 120 -4.51 12.04 4.73
C VAL A 120 -5.32 12.42 5.97
N PHE A 121 -5.07 11.79 7.12
CA PHE A 121 -5.80 12.07 8.36
C PHE A 121 -5.65 13.53 8.82
N SER A 122 -4.43 14.07 8.77
CA SER A 122 -4.15 15.48 9.11
C SER A 122 -4.87 16.43 8.15
N SER A 123 -4.88 16.13 6.85
CA SER A 123 -5.56 16.94 5.84
C SER A 123 -7.09 16.90 5.99
N PHE A 124 -7.65 15.72 6.23
CA PHE A 124 -9.08 15.56 6.52
C PHE A 124 -9.48 16.31 7.78
N LYS A 125 -8.72 16.20 8.87
CA LYS A 125 -8.97 16.94 10.11
C LYS A 125 -9.05 18.45 9.87
N LYS A 126 -8.06 19.01 9.15
CA LYS A 126 -8.06 20.43 8.77
C LYS A 126 -9.26 20.82 7.92
N PHE A 127 -9.71 19.94 7.02
CA PHE A 127 -10.88 20.19 6.17
C PHE A 127 -12.19 20.15 6.95
N TYR A 128 -12.30 19.24 7.92
CA TYR A 128 -13.44 19.15 8.84
C TYR A 128 -13.51 20.38 9.76
N GLU A 129 -12.39 20.82 10.33
CA GLU A 129 -12.33 22.04 11.15
C GLU A 129 -12.72 23.29 10.34
N LYS A 130 -12.30 23.37 9.07
CA LYS A 130 -12.68 24.46 8.17
C LYS A 130 -14.17 24.47 7.82
N LYS A 131 -14.83 23.30 7.79
CA LYS A 131 -16.29 23.17 7.62
C LYS A 131 -17.07 23.37 8.92
N ALA A 132 -16.47 23.11 10.08
CA ALA A 132 -17.08 23.37 11.39
C ALA A 132 -17.03 24.86 11.77
N GLY A 133 -16.00 25.59 11.31
CA GLY A 133 -15.83 27.04 11.55
C GLY A 133 -16.75 27.96 10.74
N THR A 134 -17.60 27.43 9.86
CA THR A 134 -18.64 28.21 9.14
C THR A 134 -20.04 28.04 9.75
N ARG A 135 -20.15 27.49 10.97
CA ARG A 135 -21.36 27.65 11.78
C ARG A 135 -21.24 28.99 12.51
N PRO A 136 -22.06 30.00 12.20
CA PRO A 136 -21.94 31.29 12.85
C PRO A 136 -22.26 31.09 14.33
N GLU A 137 -21.35 31.47 15.22
CA GLU A 137 -21.58 31.58 16.66
C GLU A 137 -22.53 32.75 16.99
N GLY A 138 -23.63 32.89 16.24
CA GLY A 138 -24.60 33.98 16.33
C GLY A 138 -25.65 33.83 17.42
N PHE A 139 -25.61 32.77 18.24
CA PHE A 139 -26.65 32.47 19.24
C PHE A 139 -26.25 32.67 20.70
N ARG A 140 -25.13 33.36 20.98
CA ARG A 140 -24.76 33.72 22.38
C ARG A 140 -24.87 35.21 22.72
N LYS A 141 -25.53 36.01 21.87
CA LYS A 141 -25.87 37.41 22.16
C LYS A 141 -27.36 37.67 21.94
N ARG A 142 -28.22 37.06 22.75
CA ARG A 142 -29.63 37.51 22.86
C ARG A 142 -30.39 36.97 24.08
N SER A 143 -29.69 36.53 25.13
CA SER A 143 -30.32 36.08 26.38
C SER A 143 -29.97 36.94 27.60
N ASP A 144 -29.39 38.12 27.38
CA ASP A 144 -29.04 39.07 28.44
C ASP A 144 -29.96 40.32 28.45
N GLU A 145 -30.96 40.37 27.57
CA GLU A 145 -31.98 41.43 27.57
C GLU A 145 -33.24 40.96 28.32
N HIS A 146 -33.16 40.99 29.65
CA HIS A 146 -34.33 41.18 30.49
C HIS A 146 -34.26 42.58 31.11
N PRO A 147 -35.22 43.48 30.82
CA PRO A 147 -35.26 44.79 31.44
C PRO A 147 -35.59 44.63 32.93
N LYS A 148 -34.68 45.07 33.80
CA LYS A 148 -34.97 45.24 35.22
C LYS A 148 -36.02 46.34 35.35
N ILE A 149 -37.26 45.92 35.55
CA ILE A 149 -38.34 46.81 35.98
C ILE A 149 -37.95 47.36 37.34
N VAL A 150 -37.78 48.68 37.37
CA VAL A 150 -37.66 49.50 38.56
C VAL A 150 -38.94 49.33 39.39
N SER A 151 -38.80 48.86 40.62
CA SER A 151 -39.77 49.14 41.68
C SER A 151 -39.01 49.72 42.86
N GLN A 152 -39.01 51.05 42.93
CA GLN A 152 -39.02 51.76 44.21
C GLN A 152 -40.10 51.14 45.09
N PHE A 153 -39.78 50.80 46.33
CA PHE A 153 -40.67 51.07 47.46
C PHE A 153 -39.87 51.00 48.78
N ASP A 154 -40.17 51.98 49.62
CA ASP A 154 -39.53 52.40 50.87
C ASP A 154 -39.33 51.32 51.94
N GLY A 155 -38.36 51.57 52.83
CA GLY A 155 -38.31 50.87 54.11
C GLY A 155 -37.08 51.19 54.95
N GLN A 156 -37.10 52.32 55.65
CA GLN A 156 -36.14 52.72 56.68
C GLN A 156 -35.83 51.62 57.72
N ARG A 157 -34.57 51.54 58.17
CA ARG A 157 -34.11 51.48 59.59
C ARG A 157 -32.59 51.26 59.64
N LEU A 158 -31.81 52.30 59.91
CA LEU A 158 -31.24 52.67 61.22
C LEU A 158 -30.08 51.77 61.72
N ARG A 159 -28.89 52.39 61.73
CA ARG A 159 -27.79 52.37 62.73
C ARG A 159 -27.23 51.02 63.21
N GLY A 160 -25.89 50.90 63.12
CA GLY A 160 -25.12 49.96 63.93
C GLY A 160 -23.63 49.93 63.56
N THR A 161 -22.86 50.85 64.11
CA THR A 161 -21.39 50.87 64.20
C THR A 161 -20.83 49.70 65.02
N SER A 162 -19.72 49.08 64.58
CA SER A 162 -18.57 48.54 65.36
C SER A 162 -17.66 47.80 64.34
N PHE A 163 -16.42 48.14 64.00
CA PHE A 163 -15.16 48.35 64.74
C PHE A 163 -14.72 47.23 65.71
N TYR A 164 -13.39 47.00 65.69
CA TYR A 164 -12.53 45.96 66.31
C TYR A 164 -12.38 44.67 65.49
N GLY A 165 -11.18 44.18 65.18
CA GLY A 165 -9.81 44.60 65.50
C GLY A 165 -8.83 43.62 64.85
#